data_AF-A0A0D8X557-F1
#
_entry.id   AF-A0A0D8X557-F1
#
_cell.length_a   1.000
_cell.length_b   1.000
_cell.length_c   1.000
_cell.angle_alpha   90.00
_cell.angle_beta   90.00
_cell.angle_gamma   90.00
#
_symmetry.space_group_name_H-M   'P 1'
#
loop_
_entity.id
_entity.type
_entity.pdbx_description
1 polymer ?
#
loop_
_entity_poly.entity_id
_entity_poly.type
_entity_poly.pdbx_seq_one_letter_code
_entity_poly.pdbx_strand_id
1 'polypeptide(L)' 'CGGFYSQSKGTISSPNYPDKYLPHMHCVYQIQVAWSKQVRLTFDNFDIEVVQNDECSYDSVAVYESYVNSKEHGKLLG' A
#
# COMPACT_ATOMS: atom_id res chain seq x y z
N CYS A 1 -2.00 10.20 6.50
CA CYS A 1 -1.96 9.45 5.23
C CYS A 1 -3.12 8.46 5.19
N GLY A 2 -3.38 7.83 4.05
CA GLY A 2 -4.56 6.97 3.87
C GLY A 2 -5.74 7.70 3.22
N GLY A 3 -6.84 6.98 3.03
CA GLY A 3 -8.06 7.53 2.44
C GLY A 3 -8.98 6.47 1.85
N PHE A 4 -10.15 6.91 1.41
CA PHE A 4 -11.14 6.10 0.71
C PHE A 4 -11.19 6.50 -0.76
N TYR A 5 -11.10 5.52 -1.64
CA TYR A 5 -11.03 5.70 -3.09
C TYR A 5 -12.13 4.88 -3.75
N SER A 6 -13.09 5.57 -4.37
CA SER A 6 -14.18 4.96 -5.15
C SER A 6 -14.12 5.29 -6.63
N GLN A 7 -13.10 6.05 -7.05
CA GLN A 7 -12.90 6.45 -8.43
C GLN A 7 -12.45 5.24 -9.27
N SER A 8 -12.77 5.26 -10.57
CA SER A 8 -12.43 4.16 -11.48
C SER A 8 -10.94 4.02 -11.77
N LYS A 9 -10.18 5.11 -11.55
CA LYS A 9 -8.72 5.20 -11.65
C LYS A 9 -8.21 6.25 -10.66
N GLY A 10 -6.95 6.16 -10.29
CA GLY A 10 -6.27 7.14 -9.46
C GLY A 10 -4.84 6.72 -9.15
N THR A 11 -4.10 7.61 -8.51
CA THR A 11 -2.73 7.38 -8.06
C THR A 11 -2.69 7.59 -6.55
N ILE A 12 -1.98 6.71 -5.86
CA ILE A 12 -1.71 6.79 -4.43
C ILE A 12 -0.20 6.91 -4.28
N SER A 13 0.25 7.86 -3.48
CA SER A 13 1.66 8.08 -3.19
C SER A 13 1.86 8.16 -1.69
N SER A 14 3.06 7.81 -1.23
CA SER A 14 3.45 8.13 0.14
C SER A 14 3.35 9.64 0.37
N PRO A 15 3.01 10.10 1.58
CA PRO A 15 3.19 11.48 1.95
C PRO A 15 4.62 11.89 1.66
N ASN A 16 4.77 13.10 1.15
CA ASN A 16 6.05 13.71 0.78
C ASN A 16 6.67 13.20 -0.54
N TYR A 17 6.10 12.17 -1.21
CA TYR A 17 6.56 11.78 -2.56
C TYR A 17 6.57 12.99 -3.51
N PRO A 18 7.65 13.25 -4.28
CA PRO A 18 8.76 12.34 -4.61
C PRO A 18 9.91 12.29 -3.59
N ASP A 19 9.87 13.07 -2.52
CA ASP A 19 10.85 13.00 -1.44
C ASP A 19 10.60 11.79 -0.54
N LYS A 20 11.52 11.54 0.40
CA LYS A 20 11.42 10.42 1.35
C LYS A 20 10.11 10.45 2.12
N TYR A 21 9.52 9.27 2.30
CA TYR A 21 8.36 9.09 3.17
C TYR A 21 8.72 9.47 4.62
N LEU A 22 7.71 9.88 5.40
CA LEU A 22 7.90 10.29 6.78
C LEU A 22 8.03 9.04 7.68
N PRO A 23 8.84 9.09 8.77
CA PRO A 23 8.98 7.96 9.67
C PRO A 23 7.70 7.70 10.48
N HIS A 24 7.56 6.47 11.00
CA HIS A 24 6.48 6.04 11.91
C HIS A 24 5.06 6.21 11.35
N MET A 25 4.90 6.00 10.05
CA MET A 25 3.59 6.12 9.42
C MET A 25 2.77 4.83 9.54
N HIS A 26 1.47 4.99 9.81
CA HIS A 26 0.48 3.92 9.72
C HIS A 26 -0.66 4.37 8.80
N CYS A 27 -0.61 3.97 7.54
CA CYS A 27 -1.55 4.41 6.50
C CYS A 27 -2.48 3.28 6.08
N VAL A 28 -3.76 3.58 5.93
CA VAL A 28 -4.73 2.65 5.36
C VAL A 28 -5.40 3.30 4.15
N TYR A 29 -5.27 2.66 3.00
CA TYR A 29 -5.91 3.08 1.75
C TYR A 29 -6.99 2.07 1.38
N GLN A 30 -8.24 2.48 1.46
CA GLN A 30 -9.39 1.63 1.12
C GLN A 30 -9.84 1.95 -0.30
N ILE A 31 -9.71 0.97 -1.20
CA ILE A 31 -10.15 1.10 -2.59
C ILE A 31 -11.42 0.27 -2.76
N GLN A 32 -12.52 0.92 -3.13
CA GLN A 32 -13.80 0.28 -3.36
C GLN A 32 -14.24 0.46 -4.81
N VAL A 33 -14.55 -0.65 -5.46
CA VAL A 33 -15.12 -0.67 -6.81
C VAL A 33 -16.46 -1.40 -6.79
N ALA A 34 -17.27 -1.22 -7.84
CA ALA A 34 -18.51 -1.98 -8.01
C ALA A 34 -18.20 -3.49 -8.10
N TRP A 35 -19.13 -4.33 -7.65
CA TRP A 35 -19.00 -5.79 -7.59
C TRP A 35 -18.65 -6.47 -8.93
N SER A 36 -18.96 -5.83 -10.06
CA SER A 36 -18.63 -6.32 -11.41
C SER A 36 -17.24 -5.90 -11.90
N LYS A 37 -16.42 -5.28 -11.05
CA LYS A 37 -15.10 -4.76 -11.40
C LYS A 37 -14.01 -5.36 -10.53
N GLN A 38 -12.79 -5.34 -11.07
CA GLN A 38 -11.58 -5.74 -10.36
C GLN A 38 -10.63 -4.55 -10.25
N VAL A 39 -9.83 -4.53 -9.19
CA VAL A 39 -8.79 -3.54 -8.98
C VAL A 39 -7.49 -4.07 -9.58
N ARG A 40 -6.86 -3.30 -10.48
CA ARG A 40 -5.49 -3.53 -10.91
C ARG A 40 -4.60 -2.51 -10.22
N LEU A 41 -3.69 -2.99 -9.37
CA LEU A 41 -2.66 -2.18 -8.73
C LEU A 41 -1.36 -2.29 -9.53
N THR A 42 -0.63 -1.19 -9.62
CA THR A 42 0.69 -1.13 -10.26
C THR A 42 1.54 -0.19 -9.44
N PHE A 43 2.76 -0.61 -9.11
CA PHE A 43 3.72 0.17 -8.35
C PHE A 43 4.68 0.80 -9.35
N ASP A 44 4.52 2.09 -9.60
CA ASP A 44 5.38 2.83 -10.54
C ASP A 44 6.76 3.11 -9.91
N ASN A 45 6.77 3.43 -8.61
CA ASN A 45 7.97 3.61 -7.80
C ASN A 45 7.75 2.98 -6.42
N PHE A 46 8.75 2.23 -5.94
CA PHE A 46 8.71 1.55 -4.65
C PHE A 46 10.12 1.53 -4.05
N ASP A 47 10.28 2.22 -2.93
CA ASP A 47 11.54 2.40 -2.19
C ASP A 47 11.18 2.52 -0.70
N ILE A 48 11.45 1.47 0.08
CA ILE A 48 11.18 1.40 1.52
C ILE A 48 12.41 0.87 2.27
N GLU A 49 12.41 0.95 3.59
CA GLU A 49 13.56 0.50 4.37
C GLU A 49 13.76 -1.03 4.27
N VAL A 50 14.98 -1.44 3.90
CA VAL A 50 15.38 -2.85 3.81
C VAL A 50 16.42 -3.18 4.88
N VAL A 51 16.23 -4.30 5.58
CA VAL A 51 17.19 -4.80 6.59
C VAL A 51 17.95 -5.99 6.00
N GLN A 52 19.27 -6.03 6.20
CA GLN A 52 20.17 -7.02 5.58
C GLN A 52 19.97 -8.49 6.03
N ASN A 53 19.04 -8.80 6.92
CA ASN A 53 18.92 -10.11 7.57
C ASN A 53 17.54 -10.78 7.43
N ASP A 54 16.74 -10.46 6.41
CA ASP A 54 15.38 -11.00 6.17
C ASP A 54 14.34 -10.76 7.28
N GLU A 55 14.71 -10.14 8.40
CA GLU A 55 13.80 -9.64 9.42
C GLU A 55 13.12 -8.36 8.92
N CYS A 56 12.12 -8.54 8.05
CA CYS A 56 11.28 -7.51 7.45
C CYS A 56 10.39 -6.79 8.48
N SER A 57 11.03 -6.04 9.38
CA SER A 57 10.47 -5.61 10.65
C SER A 57 10.31 -4.10 10.80
N TYR A 58 10.89 -3.29 9.91
CA TYR A 58 10.69 -1.84 9.93
C TYR A 58 9.49 -1.46 9.07
N ASP A 59 9.69 -1.24 7.78
CA ASP A 59 8.65 -0.72 6.90
C ASP A 59 8.14 -1.77 5.90
N SER A 60 6.85 -1.68 5.57
CA SER A 60 6.23 -2.56 4.58
C SER A 60 4.95 -1.99 4.01
N VAL A 61 4.58 -2.47 2.82
CA VAL A 61 3.26 -2.24 2.23
C VAL A 61 2.59 -3.59 2.04
N ALA A 62 1.43 -3.78 2.67
CA ALA A 62 0.65 -5.00 2.55
C ALA A 62 -0.68 -4.74 1.83
N VAL A 63 -1.07 -5.68 0.98
CA VAL A 63 -2.32 -5.63 0.21
C VAL A 63 -3.25 -6.75 0.67
N TYR A 64 -4.47 -6.38 1.03
CA TYR A 64 -5.49 -7.27 1.56
C TYR A 64 -6.76 -7.24 0.69
N GLU A 65 -7.49 -8.35 0.62
CA GLU A 65 -8.79 -8.41 -0.06
C GLU A 65 -9.83 -7.53 0.66
N SER A 66 -9.81 -7.58 1.99
CA SER A 66 -10.61 -6.74 2.86
C SER A 66 -9.85 -6.43 4.15
N TYR A 67 -10.06 -5.23 4.71
CA TYR A 67 -9.43 -4.82 5.97
C TYR A 67 -9.91 -5.63 7.18
N VAL A 68 -11.07 -6.31 7.06
CA VAL A 68 -11.80 -6.90 8.20
C VAL A 68 -11.69 -8.44 8.25
N ASN A 69 -11.32 -9.08 7.15
CA ASN A 69 -11.10 -10.52 7.05
C ASN A 69 -9.94 -10.74 6.07
N SER A 70 -8.73 -10.86 6.58
CA SER A 70 -7.52 -10.70 5.79
C SER A 70 -6.99 -12.04 5.29
N LYS A 71 -7.32 -12.38 4.05
CA LYS A 71 -6.34 -13.08 3.21
C LYS A 71 -5.36 -12.02 2.71
N GLU A 72 -4.13 -12.07 3.20
CA GLU A 72 -3.05 -11.26 2.66
C GLU A 72 -2.76 -11.73 1.24
N HIS A 73 -2.81 -10.82 0.27
CA HIS A 73 -2.42 -11.11 -1.11
C HIS A 73 -0.91 -11.06 -1.28
N GLY A 74 -0.26 -10.20 -0.49
CA GLY A 74 1.19 -10.13 -0.39
C GLY A 74 1.65 -8.95 0.45
N LYS A 75 2.85 -9.11 0.99
CA LYS A 75 3.64 -8.08 1.64
C LYS A 75 4.80 -7.70 0.71
N LEU A 76 4.88 -6.42 0.36
CA LEU A 76 5.94 -5.88 -0.47
C LEU A 76 7.05 -5.32 0.42
N LEU A 77 8.27 -5.66 0.03
CA LEU A 77 9.56 -5.35 0.63
C LEU A 77 10.44 -4.86 -0.51
N GLY A 78 11.30 -3.85 -0.30
CA GLY A 78 12.09 -3.34 -1.42
C GLY A 78 12.84 -2.06 -1.14
#